data_AF-A0A2G1W7W9-F1
#
_entry.id   AF-A0A2G1W7W9-F1
#
_cell.length_a   1.000
_cell.length_b   1.000
_cell.length_c   1.000
_cell.angle_alpha   90.00
_cell.angle_beta   90.00
_cell.angle_gamma   90.00
#
_symmetry.space_group_name_H-M   'P 1'
#
loop_
_entity.id
_entity.type
_entity.pdbx_description
1 polymer ?
#
loop_
_entity_poly.entity_id
_entity_poly.type
_entity_poly.pdbx_seq_one_letter_code
_entity_poly.pdbx_strand_id
1 'polypeptide(L)' 'MSVATKNQRISRDAALLAVHWKSVFAEELQRLAQAAAGDSETVTAEDYHRALPEAVQVLLDNARIGTTPFHAAKEAG' A
#
# COMPACT_ATOMS: atom_id res chain seq x y z
N MET A 1 26.62 17.77 -1.02
CA MET A 1 25.59 18.17 -2.02
C MET A 1 24.35 17.31 -1.78
N SER A 2 23.23 17.89 -1.33
CA SER A 2 21.86 17.43 -1.60
C SER A 2 20.89 18.33 -0.83
N VAL A 3 20.23 19.25 -1.54
CA VAL A 3 19.12 20.06 -0.99
C VAL A 3 18.03 20.14 -2.06
N ALA A 4 17.60 18.99 -2.57
CA ALA A 4 16.51 18.89 -3.53
C ALA A 4 15.29 18.19 -2.90
N THR A 5 14.92 18.55 -1.67
CA THR A 5 13.70 18.03 -1.02
C THR A 5 12.76 19.11 -0.50
N LYS A 6 13.16 20.39 -0.51
CA LYS A 6 12.36 21.46 0.14
C LYS A 6 11.11 21.92 -0.62
N ASN A 7 10.94 21.57 -1.89
CA ASN A 7 9.82 22.06 -2.73
C ASN A 7 9.04 20.97 -3.47
N GLN A 8 9.02 19.73 -2.97
CA GLN A 8 8.13 18.71 -3.55
C GLN A 8 6.70 18.93 -3.07
N ARG A 9 5.87 19.50 -3.95
CA ARG A 9 4.43 19.64 -3.74
C ARG A 9 3.73 18.44 -4.37
N ILE A 10 2.98 17.71 -3.55
CA ILE A 10 2.11 16.60 -3.98
C ILE A 10 0.69 17.14 -4.08
N SER A 11 -0.06 16.75 -5.11
CA SER A 11 -1.48 17.11 -5.19
C SER A 11 -2.26 16.44 -4.05
N ARG A 12 -3.39 17.03 -3.67
CA ARG A 12 -4.28 16.46 -2.65
C ARG A 12 -4.71 15.03 -3.01
N ASP A 13 -5.07 14.82 -4.26
CA ASP A 13 -5.53 13.51 -4.75
C ASP A 13 -4.41 12.47 -4.71
N ALA A 14 -3.20 12.86 -5.10
CA ALA A 14 -2.03 11.98 -4.98
C ALA A 14 -1.72 11.64 -3.51
N ALA A 15 -1.90 12.60 -2.59
CA ALA A 15 -1.74 12.34 -1.16
C ALA A 15 -2.81 11.37 -0.62
N LEU A 16 -4.08 11.52 -1.03
CA LEU A 16 -5.16 10.60 -0.66
C LEU A 16 -4.92 9.19 -1.23
N LEU A 17 -4.49 9.10 -2.48
CA LEU A 17 -4.15 7.82 -3.12
C LEU A 17 -2.97 7.14 -2.41
N ALA A 18 -1.95 7.90 -2.03
CA ALA A 18 -0.81 7.37 -1.27
C ALA A 18 -1.22 6.84 0.11
N VAL A 19 -2.15 7.51 0.81
CA VAL A 19 -2.70 7.02 2.09
C VAL A 19 -3.46 5.72 1.86
N HIS A 20 -4.31 5.67 0.84
CA HIS A 20 -5.08 4.48 0.51
C HIS A 20 -4.17 3.28 0.20
N TRP A 21 -3.17 3.45 -0.67
CA TRP A 21 -2.20 2.41 -1.00
C TRP A 21 -1.40 1.91 0.19
N LYS A 22 -1.03 2.79 1.13
CA LYS A 22 -0.38 2.37 2.38
C LYS A 22 -1.29 1.51 3.25
N SER A 23 -2.59 1.83 3.32
CA SER A 23 -3.56 1.03 4.07
C SER A 23 -3.69 -0.37 3.47
N VAL A 24 -3.93 -0.44 2.16
CA VAL A 24 -4.08 -1.72 1.44
C VAL A 24 -2.84 -2.59 1.60
N PHE A 25 -1.64 -2.00 1.44
CA PHE A 25 -0.39 -2.74 1.64
C PHE A 25 -0.22 -3.23 3.08
N ALA A 26 -0.51 -2.40 4.08
CA ALA A 26 -0.35 -2.79 5.49
C ALA A 26 -1.32 -3.90 5.90
N GLU A 27 -2.58 -3.81 5.47
CA GLU A 27 -3.60 -4.84 5.69
C GLU A 27 -3.19 -6.17 5.06
N GLU A 28 -2.73 -6.14 3.82
CA GLU A 28 -2.36 -7.35 3.09
C GLU A 28 -1.07 -7.98 3.64
N LEU A 29 -0.07 -7.16 3.95
CA LEU A 29 1.16 -7.62 4.58
C LEU A 29 0.88 -8.30 5.92
N GLN A 30 -0.01 -7.73 6.74
CA GLN A 30 -0.42 -8.31 8.01
C GLN A 30 -1.11 -9.66 7.82
N ARG A 31 -2.07 -9.74 6.89
CA ARG A 31 -2.83 -10.95 6.59
C ARG A 31 -1.90 -12.09 6.15
N LEU A 32 -0.96 -11.79 5.26
CA LEU A 32 0.01 -12.76 4.74
C LEU A 32 1.04 -13.17 5.79
N ALA A 33 1.52 -12.24 6.63
CA ALA A 33 2.43 -12.56 7.72
C ALA A 33 1.76 -13.47 8.78
N GLN A 34 0.48 -13.22 9.09
CA GLN A 34 -0.30 -14.13 9.95
C GLN A 34 -0.46 -15.52 9.33
N ALA A 35 -0.74 -15.61 8.04
CA ALA A 35 -0.81 -16.88 7.34
C ALA A 35 0.53 -17.62 7.35
N ALA A 36 1.65 -16.90 7.20
CA ALA A 36 2.99 -17.46 7.28
C ALA A 36 3.36 -17.95 8.70
N ALA A 37 2.88 -17.26 9.73
CA ALA A 37 3.06 -17.65 11.13
C ALA A 37 2.20 -18.87 11.53
N GLY A 38 1.13 -19.17 10.79
CA GLY A 38 0.24 -20.31 11.02
C GLY A 38 -0.50 -20.22 12.35
N ASP A 39 -0.41 -21.26 13.16
CA ASP A 39 -1.07 -21.34 14.48
C ASP A 39 -0.26 -20.65 15.61
N SER A 40 0.85 -19.98 15.28
CA SER A 40 1.64 -19.24 16.27
C SER A 40 0.84 -18.06 16.84
N GLU A 41 0.86 -17.90 18.16
CA GLU A 41 0.28 -16.74 18.85
C GLU A 41 1.02 -15.43 18.54
N THR A 42 2.20 -15.52 17.93
CA THR A 42 3.06 -14.37 17.60
C THR A 42 3.48 -14.39 16.15
N VAL A 43 3.46 -13.21 15.53
CA VAL A 43 3.99 -12.99 14.18
C VAL A 43 5.40 -12.43 14.31
N THR A 44 6.37 -13.08 13.68
CA THR A 44 7.78 -12.69 13.75
C THR A 44 8.17 -11.77 12.59
N ALA A 45 9.32 -11.12 12.71
CA ALA A 45 9.90 -10.37 11.60
C ALA A 45 10.18 -11.25 10.37
N GLU A 46 10.50 -12.54 10.57
CA GLU A 46 10.74 -13.47 9.46
C GLU A 46 9.44 -13.76 8.69
N ASP A 47 8.30 -13.88 9.37
CA ASP A 47 7.00 -14.07 8.73
C ASP A 47 6.62 -12.88 7.86
N TYR A 48 6.88 -11.66 8.34
CA TYR A 48 6.76 -10.45 7.53
C TYR A 48 7.70 -10.48 6.32
N HIS A 49 8.96 -10.90 6.50
CA HIS A 49 9.91 -10.99 5.40
C HIS A 49 9.47 -11.99 4.32
N ARG A 50 8.86 -13.11 4.72
CA ARG A 50 8.29 -14.09 3.80
C ARG A 50 7.05 -13.55 3.07
N ALA A 51 6.23 -12.75 3.76
CA ALA A 51 5.01 -12.16 3.21
C ALA A 51 5.25 -10.95 2.27
N LEU A 52 6.38 -10.25 2.42
CA LEU A 52 6.68 -9.02 1.68
C LEU A 52 6.53 -9.12 0.15
N PRO A 53 7.08 -10.15 -0.55
CA PRO A 53 6.99 -10.22 -2.00
C PRO A 53 5.55 -10.27 -2.52
N GLU A 54 4.68 -11.03 -1.85
CA GLU A 54 3.28 -11.18 -2.23
C GLU A 54 2.46 -9.93 -1.90
N ALA A 55 2.68 -9.31 -0.72
CA ALA A 55 2.03 -8.04 -0.37
C ALA A 55 2.38 -6.91 -1.35
N VAL A 56 3.64 -6.85 -1.82
CA VAL A 56 4.05 -5.90 -2.87
C VAL A 56 3.35 -6.20 -4.19
N GLN A 57 3.21 -7.47 -4.56
CA GLN A 57 2.51 -7.85 -5.79
C GLN A 57 1.03 -7.40 -5.76
N VAL A 58 0.33 -7.62 -4.65
CA VAL A 58 -1.05 -7.16 -4.47
C VAL A 58 -1.17 -5.63 -4.58
N LEU A 59 -0.20 -4.89 -4.02
CA LEU A 59 -0.15 -3.44 -4.16
C LEU A 59 0.01 -3.01 -5.62
N LEU A 60 0.90 -3.67 -6.38
CA LEU A 60 1.11 -3.38 -7.79
C LEU A 60 -0.14 -3.67 -8.63
N ASP A 61 -0.85 -4.74 -8.34
CA ASP A 61 -2.08 -5.10 -9.05
C ASP A 61 -3.23 -4.12 -8.74
N ASN A 62 -3.35 -3.67 -7.48
CA ASN A 62 -4.29 -2.61 -7.11
C ASN A 62 -3.93 -1.26 -7.75
N ALA A 63 -2.64 -0.91 -7.84
CA ALA A 63 -2.19 0.31 -8.49
C ALA A 63 -2.44 0.30 -10.02
N ARG A 64 -2.41 -0.87 -10.66
CA ARG A 64 -2.77 -1.05 -12.08
C ARG A 64 -4.27 -0.86 -12.36
N ILE A 65 -5.12 -1.29 -11.42
CA ILE A 65 -6.59 -1.17 -11.53
C ILE A 65 -7.04 0.28 -11.17
N GLY A 66 -6.27 0.98 -10.34
CA GLY A 66 -6.62 2.28 -9.74
C GLY A 66 -6.16 3.56 -10.46
N THR A 67 -5.87 3.55 -11.77
CA THR A 67 -5.57 4.80 -12.51
C THR A 67 -6.81 5.59 -12.92
N THR A 68 -8.00 5.15 -12.52
CA THR A 68 -9.22 5.96 -12.64
C THR A 68 -9.20 7.03 -11.52
N PRO A 69 -9.30 8.33 -11.82
CA PRO A 69 -9.25 9.38 -10.80
C PRO A 69 -10.26 9.13 -9.68
N PHE A 70 -9.85 9.32 -8.42
CA PHE A 70 -10.71 9.18 -7.24
C PHE A 70 -11.98 10.07 -7.28
N HIS A 71 -12.02 11.05 -8.18
CA HIS A 71 -13.15 11.95 -8.42
C HIS A 71 -14.05 11.60 -9.62
N ALA A 72 -13.69 10.62 -10.46
CA ALA A 72 -14.51 10.27 -11.64
C ALA A 72 -15.92 9.75 -11.26
N ALA A 73 -16.07 9.15 -10.07
CA ALA A 73 -17.37 8.70 -9.56
C ALA A 73 -18.26 9.83 -9.01
N LYS A 74 -17.72 11.04 -8.78
CA LYS A 74 -18.46 12.18 -8.21
C LYS A 74 -19.05 13.14 -9.24
N GLU A 75 -18.73 12.99 -10.52
CA GLU A 75 -19.29 13.80 -11.61
C GLU A 75 -20.35 13.05 -12.45
N ALA A 76 -20.56 11.76 -12.18
CA ALA A 76 -21.57 10.94 -12.86
C ALA A 76 -22.93 10.87 -12.11
N GLY A 77 -23.16 11.78 -11.15
CA GLY A 77 -24.38 11.88 -10.35
C GLY A 77 -25.10 13.19 -10.57
#